data_AF-A0A353IR71-F1
#
_entry.id   AF-A0A353IR71-F1
#
_cell.length_a   1.000
_cell.length_b   1.000
_cell.length_c   1.000
_cell.angle_alpha   90.00
_cell.angle_beta   90.00
_cell.angle_gamma   90.00
#
_symmetry.space_group_name_H-M   'P 1'
#
loop_
_entity.id
_entity.type
_entity.pdbx_description
1 polymer ?
#
loop_
_entity_poly.entity_id
_entity_poly.type
_entity_poly.pdbx_seq_one_letter_code
_entity_poly.pdbx_strand_id
1 'polypeptide(L)' 'MISAFFIDRPKFAFVIAIVTTLVGILALGFLPVAEYPVISPPQVQVTAKYPGANAGVVAESVAA' A
#
# COMPACT_ATOMS: atom_id res chain seq x y z
N MET A 1 4.70 0.10 -39.02
CA MET A 1 3.32 -0.43 -39.04
C MET A 1 3.20 -1.53 -37.98
N ILE A 2 2.93 -1.17 -36.72
CA ILE A 2 2.79 -2.15 -35.63
C ILE A 2 1.39 -2.80 -35.67
N SER A 3 0.36 -2.03 -36.02
CA SER A 3 -1.02 -2.50 -36.14
C SER A 3 -1.23 -3.58 -37.20
N ALA A 4 -0.52 -3.51 -38.33
CA ALA A 4 -0.64 -4.50 -39.42
C ALA A 4 -0.32 -5.93 -38.94
N PHE A 5 0.69 -6.10 -38.09
CA PHE A 5 1.06 -7.40 -37.53
C PHE A 5 -0.07 -8.06 -36.73
N PHE A 6 -0.84 -7.28 -35.98
CA PHE A 6 -1.98 -7.77 -35.18
C PHE A 6 -3.22 -8.02 -36.05
N ILE A 7 -3.40 -7.25 -37.13
CA ILE A 7 -4.48 -7.44 -38.11
C ILE A 7 -4.26 -8.75 -38.90
N ASP A 8 -3.03 -9.00 -39.36
CA ASP A 8 -2.70 -10.20 -40.13
C ASP A 8 -2.70 -11.48 -39.25
N ARG A 9 -2.53 -11.33 -37.92
CA ARG A 9 -2.55 -12.43 -36.95
C ARG A 9 -3.59 -12.21 -35.84
N PRO A 10 -4.89 -12.30 -36.16
CA PRO A 10 -5.97 -12.00 -35.21
C PRO A 10 -5.95 -12.92 -33.98
N LYS A 11 -5.61 -14.20 -34.17
CA LYS A 11 -5.47 -15.17 -33.05
C LYS A 11 -4.42 -14.72 -32.02
N PHE A 12 -3.30 -14.16 -32.47
CA PHE A 12 -2.25 -13.67 -31.57
C PHE A 12 -2.71 -12.45 -30.78
N ALA A 13 -3.41 -11.52 -31.44
CA ALA A 13 -3.99 -10.35 -30.77
C ALA A 13 -4.98 -10.75 -29.66
N PHE A 14 -5.85 -11.73 -29.93
CA PHE A 14 -6.79 -12.26 -28.93
C PHE A 14 -6.10 -12.91 -27.73
N VAL A 15 -5.03 -13.69 -27.95
CA VAL A 15 -4.27 -14.29 -26.85
C VAL A 15 -3.69 -13.22 -25.92
N ILE A 16 -3.09 -12.16 -26.47
CA ILE A 16 -2.55 -11.06 -25.65
C ILE A 16 -3.66 -10.34 -24.87
N ALA A 17 -4.80 -10.07 -25.51
CA ALA A 17 -5.93 -9.45 -24.84
C ALA A 17 -6.44 -10.29 -23.65
N ILE A 18 -6.56 -11.61 -23.85
CA ILE A 18 -7.00 -12.56 -22.81
C ILE A 18 -5.97 -12.64 -21.68
N VAL A 19 -4.67 -12.76 -22.00
CA VAL A 19 -3.62 -12.80 -20.98
C VAL A 19 -3.61 -11.51 -20.15
N THR A 20 -3.75 -10.35 -20.80
CA THR A 20 -3.75 -9.05 -20.11
C THR A 20 -4.95 -8.89 -19.19
N THR A 21 -6.14 -9.30 -19.64
CA THR A 21 -7.36 -9.29 -18.82
C THR A 21 -7.29 -10.28 -17.66
N LEU A 22 -6.78 -11.49 -17.87
CA LEU A 22 -6.58 -12.47 -16.79
C LEU A 22 -5.60 -11.97 -15.73
N VAL A 23 -4.46 -11.41 -16.13
CA VAL A 23 -3.50 -10.81 -15.20
C VAL A 23 -4.14 -9.67 -14.42
N GLY A 24 -4.92 -8.81 -15.08
CA GLY A 24 -5.67 -7.74 -14.42
C GLY A 24 -6.66 -8.26 -13.37
N ILE A 25 -7.43 -9.29 -13.71
CA ILE A 25 -8.40 -9.91 -12.78
C ILE A 25 -7.68 -10.52 -11.57
N LEU A 26 -6.57 -11.21 -11.78
CA LEU A 26 -5.77 -11.75 -10.67
C LEU A 26 -5.23 -10.64 -9.77
N ALA A 27 -4.74 -9.55 -10.35
CA ALA A 27 -4.19 -8.41 -9.60
C ALA A 27 -5.23 -7.72 -8.69
N LEU A 28 -6.52 -7.74 -9.06
CA LEU A 28 -7.59 -7.18 -8.22
C LEU A 28 -7.67 -7.86 -6.85
N GLY A 29 -7.42 -9.18 -6.77
CA GLY A 29 -7.42 -9.91 -5.50
C GLY A 29 -6.20 -9.62 -4.62
N PHE A 30 -5.09 -9.16 -5.22
CA PHE A 30 -3.86 -8.81 -4.50
C PHE A 30 -3.78 -7.34 -4.10
N LEU A 31 -4.67 -6.49 -4.62
CA LEU A 31 -4.63 -5.06 -4.36
C LEU A 31 -5.16 -4.76 -2.95
N PRO A 32 -4.36 -4.13 -2.05
CA PRO A 32 -4.85 -3.73 -0.75
C PRO A 32 -5.90 -2.64 -0.90
N VAL A 33 -7.06 -2.84 -0.27
CA VAL A 33 -8.14 -1.85 -0.24
C VAL A 33 -7.95 -0.97 0.99
N ALA A 34 -7.73 0.34 0.77
CA ALA A 34 -7.67 1.36 1.81
C ALA A 34 -8.59 2.52 1.43
N GLU A 35 -9.33 3.07 2.40
CA GLU A 35 -10.29 4.17 2.17
C GLU A 35 -9.56 5.49 1.86
N TYR A 36 -8.41 5.69 2.51
CA TYR A 36 -7.49 6.79 2.25
C TYR A 36 -6.06 6.24 2.21
N PRO A 37 -5.16 6.86 1.42
CA PRO A 37 -3.75 6.60 1.58
C PRO A 37 -3.30 7.00 2.99
N VAL A 38 -2.19 6.43 3.45
CA VAL A 38 -1.55 6.82 4.72
C VAL A 38 -1.03 8.26 4.61
N ILE A 39 -1.92 9.21 4.92
CA ILE A 39 -1.64 10.67 4.96
C ILE A 39 -1.30 11.15 6.37
N SER A 40 -1.62 10.36 7.40
CA SER A 40 -1.33 10.70 8.79
C SER A 40 0.16 10.49 9.08
N PRO A 41 0.84 11.46 9.74
CA PRO A 41 2.21 11.26 10.20
C PRO A 41 2.28 10.00 11.09
N PRO A 42 3.27 9.11 10.90
CA PRO A 42 3.43 7.94 11.75
C PRO A 42 3.69 8.40 13.18
N GLN A 43 2.80 8.04 14.12
CA GLN A 43 2.97 8.37 15.53
C GLN A 43 3.67 7.22 16.23
N VAL A 44 4.80 7.52 16.87
CA VAL A 44 5.49 6.58 17.77
C VAL A 44 5.17 7.00 19.19
N GLN A 45 4.42 6.16 19.92
CA GLN A 45 4.05 6.41 21.31
C GLN A 45 4.99 5.66 22.25
N VAL A 46 5.72 6.41 23.10
CA VAL A 46 6.61 5.85 24.12
C VAL A 46 5.92 5.97 25.48
N THR A 47 5.69 4.84 26.14
CA THR A 47 5.14 4.80 27.50
C THR A 47 6.25 4.48 28.49
N ALA A 48 6.45 5.34 29.48
CA ALA A 48 7.32 5.08 30.61
C ALA A 48 6.54 5.27 31.91
N LYS A 49 6.86 4.48 32.94
CA LYS A 49 6.20 4.52 34.25
C LYS A 49 7.23 4.77 35.33
N TYR A 50 7.01 5.80 36.15
CA TYR A 50 7.85 6.11 37.30
C TYR A 50 6.96 6.27 38.56
N PRO A 51 6.68 5.15 39.28
CA PRO A 51 5.75 5.14 40.40
C PRO A 51 6.29 5.93 41.60
N GLY A 52 5.44 6.77 42.20
CA GLY A 52 5.79 7.59 43.37
C GLY A 52 6.32 9.00 43.03
N ALA A 53 6.48 9.34 41.75
CA ALA A 53 6.88 10.68 41.33
C ALA A 53 5.68 11.57 41.02
N ASN A 54 5.81 12.88 41.31
CA ASN A 54 4.82 13.86 40.91
C ASN A 54 4.88 14.10 39.38
N ALA A 55 3.81 14.67 38.81
CA ALA A 55 3.72 14.92 37.37
C ALA A 55 4.88 15.76 36.81
N GLY A 56 5.43 16.70 37.60
CA GLY A 56 6.59 17.51 37.19
C GLY A 56 7.88 16.70 37.09
N VAL A 57 8.17 15.85 38.09
CA VAL A 57 9.39 15.00 38.11
C VAL A 57 9.36 13.98 36.97
N VAL A 58 8.19 13.42 36.64
CA VAL A 58 8.05 12.50 35.49
C VAL A 58 8.29 13.24 34.17
N ALA A 59 7.77 14.46 34.00
CA ALA A 59 7.99 15.24 32.79
C ALA A 59 9.46 15.58 32.58
N GLU A 60 10.18 15.94 33.64
CA GLU A 60 11.54 16.46 33.55
C GLU A 60 12.62 15.37 33.55
N SER A 61 12.36 14.20 34.14
CA SER A 61 13.33 13.09 34.23
C SER A 61 13.08 11.93 33.25
N VAL A 62 11.85 11.80 32.72
CA VAL A 62 11.45 10.64 31.89
C VAL A 62 10.98 11.04 30.50
N ALA A 63 10.40 12.24 30.34
CA ALA A 63 9.92 12.73 29.04
C ALA A 63 10.86 13.72 28.34
N ALA A 64 11.97 14.11 28.98
CA ALA A 64 12.99 15.00 28.43
C ALA A 64 14.02 14.25 27.57
#